data_AF-A0A9W4XC34-F1
#
_entry.id   AF-A0A9W4XC34-F1
#
_cell.length_a   1.000
_cell.length_b   1.000
_cell.length_c   1.000
_cell.angle_alpha   90.00
_cell.angle_beta   90.00
_cell.angle_gamma   90.00
#
_symmetry.space_group_name_H-M   'P 1'
#
loop_
_entity.id
_entity.type
_entity.pdbx_description
1 polymer ?
#
loop_
_entity_poly.entity_id
_entity_poly.type
_entity_poly.pdbx_seq_one_letter_code
_entity_poly.pdbx_strand_id
1 'polypeptide(L)'
;EQRTQARINNSTIRDDLAHIEPLLSNAGIVPNNFPSDMQDIKNANATVINGLLTAYNQPIAGNLDTRKKRLTEYLGIRILSL
;
A
#
# COMPACT_ATOMS: atom_id res chain seq x y z
N GLU A 1 3.17 4.88 -16.43
CA GLU A 1 3.14 3.47 -16.91
C GLU A 1 3.43 2.47 -15.78
N GLN A 2 4.57 2.55 -15.08
CA GLN A 2 4.93 1.62 -13.99
C GLN A 2 3.85 1.44 -12.91
N ARG A 3 3.35 2.55 -12.31
CA ARG A 3 2.32 2.47 -11.25
C ARG A 3 1.04 1.79 -11.72
N THR A 4 0.64 1.99 -12.97
CA THR A 4 -0.55 1.38 -13.53
C THR A 4 -0.37 -0.13 -13.62
N GLN A 5 0.78 -0.59 -14.14
CA GLN A 5 1.09 -2.02 -14.23
C GLN A 5 1.19 -2.67 -12.85
N ALA A 6 1.88 -2.02 -11.90
CA ALA A 6 2.01 -2.53 -10.54
C ALA A 6 0.63 -2.71 -9.87
N ARG A 7 -0.28 -1.74 -10.02
CA ARG A 7 -1.66 -1.87 -9.51
C ARG A 7 -2.45 -2.99 -10.19
N ILE A 8 -2.26 -3.20 -11.49
CA ILE A 8 -2.90 -4.31 -12.21
C ILE A 8 -2.43 -5.64 -11.64
N ASN A 9 -1.11 -5.81 -11.47
CA ASN A 9 -0.54 -7.03 -10.88
C ASN A 9 -1.07 -7.23 -9.45
N ASN A 10 -1.00 -6.19 -8.62
CA ASN A 10 -1.48 -6.21 -7.23
C ASN A 10 -2.98 -6.51 -7.10
N SER A 11 -3.79 -6.18 -8.11
CA SER A 11 -5.23 -6.48 -8.10
C SER A 11 -5.56 -7.97 -8.15
N THR A 12 -4.58 -8.80 -8.52
CA THR A 12 -4.70 -10.26 -8.55
C THR A 12 -4.37 -10.92 -7.20
N ILE A 13 -3.83 -10.17 -6.23
CA ILE A 13 -3.49 -10.68 -4.90
C ILE A 13 -4.75 -11.15 -4.18
N ARG A 14 -4.71 -12.41 -3.73
CA ARG A 14 -5.77 -13.06 -2.93
C ARG A 14 -5.26 -13.62 -1.60
N ASP A 15 -3.94 -13.81 -1.48
CA ASP A 15 -3.27 -14.39 -0.32
C ASP A 15 -2.52 -13.28 0.43
N ASP A 16 -2.53 -13.33 1.76
CA ASP A 16 -1.89 -12.32 2.59
C ASP A 16 -0.35 -12.31 2.51
N LEU A 17 0.25 -13.43 2.09
CA LEU A 17 1.69 -13.63 1.93
C LEU A 17 2.15 -13.44 0.47
N ALA A 18 1.22 -13.17 -0.45
CA ALA A 18 1.60 -12.89 -1.83
C ALA A 18 2.37 -11.57 -1.93
N HIS A 19 3.40 -11.57 -2.78
CA HIS A 19 4.24 -10.40 -3.00
C HIS A 19 3.42 -9.23 -3.55
N ILE A 20 3.57 -8.06 -2.94
CA ILE A 20 3.05 -6.80 -3.43
C ILE A 20 4.09 -6.15 -4.34
N GLU A 21 3.72 -5.95 -5.61
CA GLU A 21 4.52 -5.20 -6.56
C GLU A 21 4.72 -3.75 -6.10
N PRO A 22 5.96 -3.25 -6.04
CA PRO A 22 6.25 -1.93 -5.54
C PRO A 22 5.71 -0.82 -6.45
N LEU A 23 5.07 0.19 -5.85
CA LEU A 23 4.64 1.40 -6.55
C LEU A 23 5.67 2.52 -6.32
N LEU A 24 6.17 3.10 -7.40
CA LEU A 24 7.04 4.27 -7.31
C LEU A 24 6.28 5.50 -6.82
N SER A 25 6.88 6.25 -5.91
CA SER A 25 6.42 7.56 -5.47
C SER A 25 6.43 8.60 -6.60
N ASN A 26 5.97 9.83 -6.31
CA ASN A 26 6.08 10.94 -7.26
C ASN A 26 7.54 11.31 -7.58
N ALA A 27 8.48 10.99 -6.68
CA ALA A 27 9.92 11.16 -6.91
C ALA A 27 10.55 10.02 -7.74
N GLY A 28 9.75 9.07 -8.24
CA GLY A 28 10.25 7.97 -9.07
C GLY A 28 11.01 6.88 -8.32
N ILE A 29 10.98 6.90 -6.97
CA ILE A 29 11.62 5.91 -6.11
C ILE A 29 10.59 5.08 -5.34
N VAL A 30 10.94 3.86 -4.96
CA VAL A 30 10.16 3.05 -4.01
C VAL A 30 10.25 3.71 -2.63
N PRO A 31 9.12 4.01 -1.97
CA PRO A 31 9.14 4.56 -0.62
C PRO A 31 9.86 3.65 0.38
N ASN A 32 10.50 4.25 1.38
CA ASN A 32 11.07 3.48 2.49
C ASN A 32 9.97 2.70 3.22
N ASN A 33 10.31 1.50 3.69
CA ASN A 33 9.40 0.57 4.35
C ASN A 33 8.19 0.18 3.49
N PHE A 34 8.37 0.10 2.17
CA PHE A 34 7.34 -0.45 1.29
C PHE A 34 7.02 -1.90 1.72
N PRO A 35 5.74 -2.26 1.90
CA PRO A 35 5.35 -3.57 2.37
C PRO A 35 5.65 -4.65 1.32
N SER A 36 6.20 -5.78 1.75
CA SER A 36 6.48 -6.91 0.85
C SER A 36 5.22 -7.71 0.57
N ASP A 37 4.27 -7.74 1.52
CA ASP A 37 3.02 -8.49 1.48
C ASP A 37 1.93 -7.80 2.32
N MET A 38 0.76 -8.43 2.45
CA MET A 38 -0.35 -7.86 3.24
C MET A 38 -0.14 -7.97 4.74
N GLN A 39 0.64 -8.94 5.24
CA GLN A 39 0.96 -9.02 6.66
C GLN A 39 1.78 -7.82 7.12
N ASP A 40 2.71 -7.34 6.30
CA ASP A 40 3.45 -6.11 6.56
C ASP A 40 2.50 -4.92 6.76
N ILE A 41 1.47 -4.79 5.92
CA ILE A 41 0.46 -3.72 6.06
C ILE A 41 -0.37 -3.91 7.33
N LYS A 42 -0.81 -5.13 7.63
CA LYS A 42 -1.61 -5.46 8.82
C LYS A 42 -0.84 -5.20 10.11
N ASN A 43 0.47 -5.47 10.14
CA ASN A 43 1.32 -5.28 11.30
C ASN A 43 1.94 -3.87 11.39
N ALA A 44 1.93 -3.09 10.30
CA ALA A 44 2.50 -1.75 10.29
C ALA A 44 1.82 -0.82 11.32
N ASN A 45 2.65 -0.02 11.99
CA ASN A 45 2.20 1.02 12.90
C ASN A 45 1.80 2.31 12.14
N ALA A 46 1.24 3.27 12.87
CA ALA A 46 0.76 4.53 12.30
C ALA A 46 1.86 5.36 11.62
N THR A 47 3.09 5.31 12.11
CA THR A 47 4.22 6.06 11.54
C THR A 47 4.55 5.53 10.14
N VAL A 48 4.65 4.20 9.98
CA VAL A 48 4.92 3.56 8.68
C VAL A 48 3.81 3.86 7.68
N ILE A 49 2.56 3.63 8.06
CA ILE A 49 1.40 3.87 7.17
C ILE A 49 1.31 5.35 6.76
N ASN A 50 1.53 6.28 7.68
CA ASN A 50 1.53 7.72 7.36
C ASN A 50 2.65 8.10 6.39
N GLY A 51 3.85 7.54 6.58
CA GLY A 51 4.98 7.77 5.68
C GLY A 51 4.67 7.33 4.26
N LEU A 52 4.11 6.13 4.09
CA LEU A 52 3.71 5.59 2.79
C LEU A 52 2.61 6.42 2.14
N LEU A 53 1.54 6.75 2.88
CA LEU A 53 0.46 7.60 2.37
C LEU A 53 0.99 8.98 1.93
N THR A 54 1.88 9.60 2.72
CA THR A 54 2.49 10.88 2.39
C THR A 54 3.34 10.78 1.11
N ALA A 55 4.15 9.72 0.98
CA ALA A 55 4.96 9.48 -0.22
C ALA A 55 4.11 9.31 -1.51
N TYR A 56 2.88 8.84 -1.35
CA TYR A 56 1.89 8.70 -2.42
C TYR A 56 0.92 9.88 -2.55
N ASN A 57 1.16 10.96 -1.80
CA ASN A 57 0.30 12.14 -1.72
C ASN A 57 -1.17 11.79 -1.42
N GLN A 58 -1.37 10.82 -0.51
CA GLN A 58 -2.67 10.37 -0.04
C GLN A 58 -3.00 10.99 1.33
N PRO A 59 -4.29 11.27 1.62
CA PRO A 59 -4.70 11.77 2.93
C PRO A 59 -4.30 10.83 4.08
N ILE A 60 -3.91 11.39 5.22
CA ILE A 60 -3.63 10.65 6.47
C ILE A 60 -4.74 10.80 7.54
N ALA A 61 -5.93 11.27 7.13
CA ALA A 61 -7.07 11.41 8.02
C ALA A 61 -7.71 10.06 8.38
N GLY A 62 -8.26 9.97 9.60
CA GLY A 62 -8.93 8.78 10.13
C GLY A 62 -8.06 7.96 11.08
N ASN A 63 -8.64 6.89 11.63
CA ASN A 63 -7.92 5.94 12.49
C ASN A 63 -6.89 5.13 11.68
N LEU A 64 -6.09 4.30 12.36
CA LEU A 64 -5.04 3.51 11.70
C LEU A 64 -5.62 2.55 10.64
N ASP A 65 -6.72 1.89 10.96
CA ASP A 65 -7.40 0.96 10.06
C ASP A 65 -7.84 1.64 8.74
N THR A 66 -8.50 2.80 8.86
CA THR A 66 -8.92 3.61 7.70
C THR A 66 -7.74 3.97 6.80
N ARG A 67 -6.58 4.28 7.40
CA ARG A 67 -5.36 4.60 6.67
C ARG A 67 -4.74 3.38 6.00
N LYS A 68 -4.74 2.22 6.67
CA LYS A 68 -4.30 0.94 6.07
C LYS A 68 -5.16 0.59 4.87
N LYS A 69 -6.48 0.67 5.00
CA LYS A 69 -7.42 0.47 3.89
C LYS A 69 -7.14 1.40 2.72
N ARG A 70 -6.96 2.69 2.98
CA ARG A 70 -6.61 3.66 1.94
C ARG A 70 -5.31 3.31 1.22
N LEU A 71 -4.29 2.87 1.96
CA LEU A 71 -3.03 2.42 1.37
C LEU A 71 -3.26 1.20 0.48
N THR A 72 -3.92 0.16 0.99
CA THR A 72 -4.21 -1.09 0.26
C THR A 72 -4.97 -0.82 -1.05
N GLU A 73 -6.01 0.02 -1.00
CA GLU A 73 -6.77 0.44 -2.19
C GLU A 73 -5.88 1.20 -3.19
N TYR A 74 -5.02 2.10 -2.71
CA TYR A 74 -4.10 2.85 -3.57
C TYR A 74 -3.06 1.95 -4.26
N LEU A 75 -2.62 0.90 -3.58
CA LEU A 75 -1.72 -0.12 -4.13
C LEU A 75 -2.40 -1.03 -5.17
N GLY A 76 -3.73 -0.93 -5.33
CA GLY A 76 -4.51 -1.70 -6.29
C GLY A 76 -5.05 -3.01 -5.73
N ILE A 77 -4.91 -3.25 -4.42
CA ILE A 77 -5.30 -4.50 -3.78
C ILE A 77 -6.74 -4.36 -3.28
N ARG A 78 -7.60 -5.29 -3.69
CA ARG A 78 -9.03 -5.32 -3.29
C ARG A 78 -9.26 -6.48 -2.34
N ILE A 79 -9.26 -6.20 -1.05
CA ILE A 79 -9.54 -7.20 0.00
C ILE A 79 -10.89 -6.87 0.62
N LEU A 80 -11.68 -7.92 0.87
CA LEU A 80 -13.03 -7.81 1.43
C LEU A 80 -13.03 -7.50 2.94
N SER A 81 -11.91 -7.64 3.64
CA SER A 81 -11.77 -7.28 5.05
C SER A 81 -10.31 -6.99 5.42
N LEU A 82 -10.09 -5.87 6.10
CA LEU A 82 -8.82 -5.50 6.76
C LEU A 82 -9.03 -5.50 8.27
#